data_AF-A0A932GFX9-F1
#
_entry.id   AF-A0A932GFX9-F1
#
_cell.length_a   1.000
_cell.length_b   1.000
_cell.length_c   1.000
_cell.angle_alpha   90.00
_cell.angle_beta   90.00
_cell.angle_gamma   90.00
#
_symmetry.space_group_name_H-M   'P 1'
#
loop_
_entity.id
_entity.type
_entity.pdbx_description
1 polymer ?
#
loop_
_entity_poly.entity_id
_entity_poly.type
_entity_poly.pdbx_seq_one_letter_code
_entity_poly.pdbx_strand_id
1 'polypeptide(L)'
;MKWNSESKLNGLALLVALLPVWEGLSRTELVNPLFFPPMTRILRSFFLLTISGDLPYQILVSLQRALAGYLLAALVCIPLGIVMGLWNQVYRMLELLIEMARPIPPPVIVPVAM
;
A
#
# COMPACT_ATOMS: atom_id res chain seq x y z
N MET A 1 -2.73 -26.69 -9.10
CA MET A 1 -3.62 -25.71 -9.76
C MET A 1 -2.95 -25.23 -11.05
N LYS A 2 -3.16 -25.96 -12.18
CA LYS A 2 -2.55 -25.65 -13.49
C LYS A 2 -3.40 -24.57 -14.16
N TRP A 3 -2.91 -23.35 -14.22
CA TRP A 3 -3.57 -22.25 -14.93
C TRP A 3 -3.49 -22.50 -16.43
N ASN A 4 -4.59 -22.97 -17.04
CA ASN A 4 -4.69 -23.16 -18.49
C ASN A 4 -4.65 -21.79 -19.20
N SER A 5 -3.98 -21.66 -20.33
CA SER A 5 -3.90 -20.40 -21.09
C SER A 5 -5.28 -19.84 -21.47
N GLU A 6 -6.27 -20.72 -21.62
CA GLU A 6 -7.66 -20.37 -21.90
C GLU A 6 -8.35 -19.65 -20.73
N SER A 7 -8.03 -19.99 -19.47
CA SER A 7 -8.60 -19.29 -18.32
C SER A 7 -8.03 -17.87 -18.16
N LYS A 8 -6.78 -17.66 -18.57
CA LYS A 8 -6.17 -16.32 -18.64
C LYS A 8 -6.84 -15.46 -19.71
N LEU A 9 -7.14 -16.03 -20.89
CA LEU A 9 -7.84 -15.33 -21.96
C LEU A 9 -9.26 -14.92 -21.55
N ASN A 10 -10.01 -15.83 -20.90
CA ASN A 10 -11.37 -15.56 -20.44
C ASN A 10 -11.40 -14.46 -19.36
N GLY A 11 -10.43 -14.46 -18.44
CA GLY A 11 -10.28 -13.41 -17.43
C GLY A 11 -9.98 -12.04 -18.05
N LEU A 12 -9.08 -11.99 -19.04
CA LEU A 12 -8.79 -10.77 -19.79
C LEU A 12 -10.01 -10.26 -20.57
N ALA A 13 -10.73 -11.15 -21.25
CA ALA A 13 -11.94 -10.81 -21.98
C ALA A 13 -13.01 -10.22 -21.05
N LEU A 14 -13.20 -10.82 -19.86
CA LEU A 14 -14.12 -10.31 -18.86
C LEU A 14 -13.71 -8.93 -18.34
N LEU A 15 -12.42 -8.72 -18.05
CA LEU A 15 -11.91 -7.41 -17.63
C LEU A 15 -12.15 -6.33 -18.69
N VAL A 16 -11.85 -6.64 -19.96
CA VAL A 16 -12.07 -5.71 -21.08
C VAL A 16 -13.55 -5.43 -21.27
N ALA A 17 -14.42 -6.43 -21.14
CA ALA A 17 -15.86 -6.25 -21.23
C ALA A 17 -16.46 -5.45 -20.06
N LEU A 18 -15.83 -5.50 -18.88
CA LEU A 18 -16.28 -4.76 -17.70
C LEU A 18 -15.98 -3.26 -17.80
N LEU A 19 -14.90 -2.86 -18.50
CA LEU A 19 -14.52 -1.45 -18.68
C LEU A 19 -15.62 -0.57 -19.31
N PRO A 20 -16.27 -0.94 -20.43
CA PRO A 20 -17.36 -0.13 -20.98
C PRO A 20 -18.60 -0.14 -20.10
N VAL A 21 -18.86 -1.23 -19.36
CA VAL A 21 -19.96 -1.27 -18.36
C VAL A 21 -19.67 -0.29 -17.22
N TRP A 22 -18.45 -0.25 -16.72
CA TRP A 22 -18.00 0.72 -15.71
C TRP A 22 -18.10 2.15 -16.23
N GLU A 23 -17.58 2.43 -17.43
CA GLU A 23 -17.63 3.74 -18.05
C GLU A 23 -19.08 4.21 -18.28
N GLY A 24 -19.95 3.28 -18.69
CA GLY A 24 -21.39 3.55 -18.84
C GLY A 24 -22.05 3.88 -17.49
N LEU A 25 -21.84 3.05 -16.47
CA LEU A 25 -22.43 3.22 -15.13
C LEU A 25 -21.90 4.44 -14.37
N SER A 26 -20.65 4.83 -14.59
CA SER A 26 -20.05 6.01 -13.97
C SER A 26 -20.54 7.33 -14.61
N ARG A 27 -21.00 7.28 -15.87
CA ARG A 27 -21.51 8.45 -16.60
C ARG A 27 -23.01 8.68 -16.42
N THR A 28 -23.76 7.70 -15.94
CA THR A 28 -25.21 7.80 -15.73
C THR A 28 -25.59 8.58 -14.46
N GLU A 29 -24.63 9.13 -13.72
CA GLU A 29 -24.79 9.89 -12.46
C GLU A 29 -25.60 9.18 -11.35
N LEU A 30 -25.92 7.89 -11.55
CA LEU A 30 -26.59 7.02 -10.57
C LEU A 30 -25.77 6.86 -9.28
N VAL A 31 -24.47 7.10 -9.35
CA VAL A 31 -23.52 7.06 -8.22
C VAL A 31 -22.73 8.36 -8.23
N ASN A 32 -22.48 8.93 -7.06
CA ASN A 32 -21.76 10.18 -6.92
C ASN A 32 -20.39 10.10 -7.64
N PRO A 33 -20.13 10.94 -8.66
CA PRO A 33 -18.92 10.89 -9.48
C PRO A 33 -17.62 11.13 -8.70
N LEU A 34 -17.72 11.62 -7.46
CA LEU A 34 -16.59 11.77 -6.55
C LEU A 34 -16.08 10.41 -6.05
N PHE A 35 -16.98 9.46 -5.83
CA PHE A 35 -16.65 8.11 -5.33
C PHE A 35 -16.54 7.09 -6.46
N PHE A 36 -17.17 7.34 -7.62
CA PHE A 36 -17.16 6.44 -8.77
C PHE A 36 -16.87 7.18 -10.09
N PRO A 37 -15.67 7.76 -10.26
CA PRO A 37 -15.32 8.52 -11.45
C PRO A 37 -15.21 7.62 -12.70
N PRO A 38 -15.50 8.17 -13.90
CA PRO A 38 -15.30 7.45 -15.15
C PRO A 38 -13.82 7.18 -15.39
N MET A 39 -13.52 6.03 -16.00
CA MET A 39 -12.17 5.58 -16.28
C MET A 39 -11.40 6.59 -17.14
N THR A 40 -12.10 7.26 -18.07
CA THR A 40 -11.52 8.33 -18.90
C THR A 40 -10.95 9.48 -18.05
N ARG A 41 -11.62 9.83 -16.95
CA ARG A 41 -11.18 10.89 -16.03
C ARG A 41 -9.97 10.42 -15.21
N ILE A 42 -9.97 9.17 -14.76
CA ILE A 42 -8.84 8.56 -14.04
C ILE A 42 -7.59 8.59 -14.93
N LEU A 43 -7.70 8.12 -16.17
CA LEU A 43 -6.59 8.11 -17.14
C LEU A 43 -6.09 9.52 -17.43
N ARG A 44 -7.00 10.47 -17.71
CA ARG A 44 -6.62 11.87 -17.94
C ARG A 44 -5.87 12.45 -16.75
N SER A 45 -6.39 12.30 -15.54
CA SER A 45 -5.74 12.80 -14.33
C SER A 45 -4.38 12.14 -14.11
N PHE A 46 -4.27 10.83 -14.33
CA PHE A 46 -3.00 10.10 -14.23
C PHE A 46 -1.94 10.69 -15.17
N PHE A 47 -2.25 10.87 -16.46
CA PHE A 47 -1.29 11.44 -17.41
C PHE A 47 -0.96 12.90 -17.08
N LEU A 48 -1.95 13.72 -16.74
CA LEU A 48 -1.73 15.12 -16.38
C LEU A 48 -0.81 15.24 -15.15
N LEU A 49 -1.11 14.50 -14.08
CA LEU A 49 -0.31 14.53 -12.84
C LEU A 49 1.08 13.92 -13.06
N THR A 50 1.22 12.93 -13.93
CA THR A 50 2.52 12.35 -14.28
C THR A 50 3.39 13.33 -15.07
N ILE A 51 2.83 13.98 -16.10
CA ILE A 51 3.56 14.94 -16.95
C ILE A 51 3.87 16.24 -16.18
N SER A 52 2.96 16.69 -15.32
CA SER A 52 3.19 17.87 -14.45
C SER A 52 4.33 17.67 -13.44
N GLY A 53 4.71 16.43 -13.15
CA GLY A 53 5.70 16.09 -12.13
C GLY A 53 5.14 15.90 -10.72
N ASP A 54 3.88 16.25 -10.48
CA ASP A 54 3.25 16.13 -9.15
C ASP A 54 3.18 14.68 -8.66
N LEU A 55 2.74 13.76 -9.52
CA LEU A 55 2.61 12.34 -9.18
C LEU A 55 3.98 11.70 -8.86
N PRO A 56 5.00 11.79 -9.73
CA PRO A 56 6.32 11.23 -9.40
C PRO A 56 6.97 11.92 -8.19
N TYR A 57 6.76 13.23 -8.00
CA TYR A 57 7.25 13.93 -6.80
C TYR A 57 6.62 13.38 -5.52
N GLN A 58 5.29 13.21 -5.48
CA GLN A 58 4.60 12.64 -4.33
C GLN A 58 5.04 11.20 -4.04
N ILE A 59 5.23 10.38 -5.09
CA ILE A 59 5.76 9.02 -4.95
C ILE A 59 7.15 9.07 -4.33
N LEU A 60 8.03 9.94 -4.82
CA LEU A 60 9.39 10.07 -4.32
C LEU A 60 9.42 10.50 -2.85
N VAL A 61 8.63 11.50 -2.49
CA VAL A 61 8.53 11.98 -1.10
C VAL A 61 8.00 10.88 -0.18
N SER A 62 6.98 10.14 -0.61
CA SER A 62 6.45 8.98 0.13
C SER A 62 7.51 7.90 0.33
N LEU A 63 8.24 7.56 -0.74
CA LEU A 63 9.30 6.57 -0.73
C LEU A 63 10.46 6.98 0.17
N GLN A 64 10.88 8.24 0.12
CA GLN A 64 11.92 8.78 0.99
C GLN A 64 11.55 8.67 2.47
N ARG A 65 10.31 9.01 2.83
CA ARG A 65 9.81 8.87 4.22
C ARG A 65 9.79 7.42 4.67
N ALA A 66 9.28 6.51 3.83
CA ALA A 66 9.25 5.09 4.13
C ALA A 66 10.65 4.51 4.31
N LEU A 67 11.59 4.87 3.43
CA LEU A 67 12.97 4.40 3.50
C LEU A 67 13.70 4.96 4.73
N ALA A 68 13.52 6.25 5.04
CA ALA A 68 14.10 6.85 6.23
C ALA A 68 13.59 6.19 7.51
N GLY A 69 12.27 5.98 7.63
CA GLY A 69 11.67 5.27 8.76
C GLY A 69 12.19 3.84 8.89
N TYR A 70 12.29 3.11 7.77
CA TYR A 70 12.83 1.75 7.75
C TYR A 70 14.30 1.70 8.19
N LEU A 71 15.14 2.59 7.68
CA LEU A 71 16.57 2.63 8.02
C LEU A 71 16.80 3.00 9.49
N LEU A 72 16.04 3.96 10.03
CA LEU A 72 16.08 4.30 11.45
C LEU A 72 15.65 3.12 12.32
N ALA A 73 14.54 2.45 11.96
CA ALA A 73 14.08 1.27 12.67
C ALA A 73 15.10 0.12 12.59
N ALA A 74 15.68 -0.13 11.43
CA ALA A 74 16.70 -1.15 11.24
C ALA A 74 17.95 -0.86 12.09
N LEU A 75 18.42 0.38 12.08
CA LEU A 75 19.59 0.81 12.83
C LEU A 75 19.43 0.65 14.35
N VAL A 76 18.20 0.77 14.88
CA VAL A 76 17.92 0.63 16.31
C VAL A 76 17.53 -0.80 16.68
N CYS A 77 16.56 -1.37 15.97
CA CYS A 77 15.97 -2.67 16.33
C CYS A 77 16.87 -3.85 15.99
N ILE A 78 17.70 -3.79 14.94
CA ILE A 78 18.60 -4.89 14.61
C ILE A 78 19.67 -5.06 15.70
N PRO A 79 20.44 -4.02 16.10
CA PRO A 79 21.39 -4.16 17.20
C PRO A 79 20.73 -4.59 18.51
N LEU A 80 19.55 -4.03 18.82
CA LEU A 80 18.80 -4.43 20.02
C LEU A 80 18.42 -5.91 19.98
N GLY A 81 17.95 -6.42 18.84
CA GLY A 81 17.66 -7.84 18.65
C GLY A 81 18.90 -8.73 18.80
N ILE A 82 20.06 -8.30 18.28
CA ILE A 82 21.33 -9.01 18.46
C ILE A 82 21.72 -9.06 19.94
N VAL A 83 21.67 -7.93 20.65
CA VAL A 83 21.99 -7.84 22.08
C VAL A 83 21.08 -8.75 22.91
N MET A 84 19.78 -8.80 22.60
CA MET A 84 18.85 -9.72 23.25
C MET A 84 19.21 -11.20 23.00
N GLY A 85 19.68 -11.54 21.80
CA GLY A 85 20.12 -12.90 21.46
C GLY A 85 21.42 -13.31 22.16
N LEU A 86 22.30 -12.35 22.46
CA LEU A 86 23.57 -12.59 23.16
C LEU A 86 23.40 -12.64 24.69
N TRP A 87 22.48 -11.87 25.26
CA TRP A 87 22.28 -11.78 26.71
C TRP A 87 20.82 -12.02 27.13
N ASN A 88 20.58 -13.19 27.71
CA ASN A 88 19.27 -13.59 28.25
C ASN A 88 18.65 -12.60 29.24
N GLN A 89 19.46 -11.81 29.96
CA GLN A 89 18.94 -10.81 30.88
C GLN A 89 18.24 -9.65 30.14
N VAL A 90 18.79 -9.20 29.02
CA VAL A 90 18.21 -8.12 28.21
C VAL A 90 16.91 -8.59 27.57
N TYR A 91 16.89 -9.83 27.07
CA TYR A 91 15.67 -10.45 26.56
C TYR A 91 14.55 -10.43 27.61
N ARG A 92 14.80 -10.95 28.83
CA ARG A 92 13.80 -10.99 29.90
C ARG A 92 13.26 -9.61 30.31
N MET A 93 14.08 -8.57 30.24
CA MET A 93 13.65 -7.20 30.55
C MET A 93 12.72 -6.62 29.48
N LEU A 94 12.96 -6.97 28.20
CA LEU A 94 12.19 -6.45 27.07
C LEU A 94 11.05 -7.36 26.62
N GLU A 95 11.00 -8.60 27.11
CA GLU A 95 10.01 -9.62 26.76
C GLU A 95 8.57 -9.10 26.86
N LEU A 96 8.22 -8.44 27.98
CA LEU A 96 6.89 -7.87 28.18
C LEU A 96 6.54 -6.84 27.10
N LEU A 97 7.46 -5.92 26.79
CA LEU A 97 7.22 -4.87 25.79
C LEU A 97 7.04 -5.45 24.39
N ILE A 98 7.82 -6.49 24.06
CA ILE A 98 7.76 -7.15 22.76
C ILE A 98 6.48 -7.95 22.61
N GLU A 99 6.08 -8.71 23.62
CA GLU A 99 4.80 -9.44 23.65
C GLU A 99 3.60 -8.47 23.52
N MET A 100 3.66 -7.29 24.16
CA MET A 100 2.62 -6.27 24.01
C MET A 100 2.59 -5.64 22.60
N ALA A 101 3.75 -5.46 21.96
CA ALA A 101 3.85 -4.87 20.63
C ALA A 101 3.46 -5.84 19.51
N ARG A 102 3.66 -7.15 19.71
CA ARG A 102 3.46 -8.20 18.70
C ARG A 102 2.07 -8.25 18.06
N PRO A 103 0.94 -8.08 18.79
CA PRO A 103 -0.39 -8.15 18.19
C PRO A 103 -0.90 -6.83 17.62
N ILE A 104 -0.13 -5.73 17.66
CA ILE A 104 -0.61 -4.41 17.23
C ILE A 104 -0.78 -4.40 15.70
N PRO A 105 -2.00 -4.23 15.18
CA PRO A 105 -2.22 -4.24 13.74
C PRO A 105 -1.78 -2.90 13.13
N PRO A 106 -1.15 -2.89 11.94
CA PRO A 106 -0.66 -1.65 11.31
C PRO A 106 -1.69 -0.52 11.17
N PRO A 107 -2.99 -0.77 10.89
CA PRO A 107 -4.01 0.29 10.82
C PRO A 107 -4.17 1.12 12.10
N VAL A 108 -3.85 0.56 13.28
CA VAL A 108 -3.95 1.27 14.57
C VAL A 108 -2.83 2.30 14.74
N ILE A 109 -1.71 2.12 14.04
CA ILE A 109 -0.54 2.99 14.13
C ILE A 109 -0.71 4.23 13.25
N VAL A 110 -1.50 4.13 12.17
CA VAL A 110 -1.68 5.17 11.15
C VAL A 110 -2.07 6.54 11.73
N PRO A 111 -3.04 6.67 12.65
CA PRO A 111 -3.44 7.98 13.18
C PRO A 111 -2.39 8.68 14.04
N VAL A 112 -1.43 7.94 14.63
CA VAL A 112 -0.35 8.49 15.46
C VAL A 112 0.80 9.00 14.58
N ALA A 113 0.90 8.51 13.35
CA ALA A 113 1.96 8.83 12.41
C ALA A 113 1.63 10.01 11.48
N MET A 114 0.41 10.56 11.55
CA MET A 114 -0.10 11.67 10.73
C MET A 114 -0.26 12.94 11.57
#